data_AF-A0A4Y2H9Q7-F1
#
_entry.id   AF-A0A4Y2H9Q7-F1
#
_cell.length_a   1.000
_cell.length_b   1.000
_cell.length_c   1.000
_cell.angle_alpha   90.00
_cell.angle_beta   90.00
_cell.angle_gamma   90.00
#
_symmetry.space_group_name_H-M   'P 1'
#
loop_
_entity.id
_entity.type
_entity.pdbx_description
1 polymer ?
#
loop_
_entity_poly.entity_id
_entity_poly.type
_entity_poly.pdbx_seq_one_letter_code
_entity_poly.pdbx_strand_id
1 'polypeptide(L)'
;MYAKGIGDIQVEMFIKGKWKPGSLTNVWYVPESGQNLFSSGAALSKGLIEFADNKKREFKNNNSVTVAVGIRYNGVYKFLMLVLVPESACVQR
;
A
#
# COMPACT_ATOMS: atom_id res chain seq x y z
N MET A 1 -1.81 -9.40 -18.95
CA MET A 1 -1.23 -8.54 -17.91
C MET A 1 -0.15 -9.34 -17.19
N TYR A 2 1.11 -8.95 -17.36
CA TYR A 2 2.26 -9.63 -16.76
C TYR A 2 3.08 -8.64 -15.93
N ALA A 3 3.68 -9.10 -14.83
CA ALA A 3 4.66 -8.30 -14.11
C ALA A 3 5.98 -8.25 -14.89
N LYS A 4 6.56 -7.06 -14.98
CA LYS A 4 7.87 -6.81 -15.58
C LYS A 4 9.00 -6.84 -14.57
N GLY A 5 8.69 -6.81 -13.28
CA GLY A 5 9.67 -6.84 -12.21
C GLY A 5 9.01 -7.01 -10.84
N ILE A 6 9.84 -7.28 -9.84
CA ILE A 6 9.46 -7.39 -8.44
C ILE A 6 10.50 -6.69 -7.58
N GLY A 7 10.08 -6.01 -6.52
CA GLY A 7 11.01 -5.32 -5.64
C GLY A 7 10.35 -4.66 -4.46
N ASP A 8 11.17 -3.98 -3.68
CA ASP A 8 10.74 -3.24 -2.49
C ASP A 8 10.72 -1.75 -2.79
N ILE A 9 9.69 -1.06 -2.29
CA ILE A 9 9.52 0.38 -2.50
C ILE A 9 9.31 1.10 -1.17
N GLN A 10 9.76 2.34 -1.12
CA GLN A 10 9.48 3.26 -0.02
C GLN A 10 8.15 3.98 -0.28
N VAL A 11 7.38 4.18 0.79
CA VAL A 11 6.10 4.86 0.74
C VAL A 11 5.93 5.77 1.94
N GLU A 12 5.06 6.77 1.81
CA GLU A 12 4.46 7.44 2.95
C GLU A 12 3.01 7.01 3.11
N MET A 13 2.59 6.75 4.34
CA MET A 13 1.24 6.32 4.66
C MET A 13 0.55 7.34 5.55
N PHE A 14 -0.67 7.74 5.20
CA PHE A 14 -1.44 8.70 5.99
C PHE A 14 -2.23 7.96 7.08
N ILE A 15 -1.71 7.99 8.30
CA ILE A 15 -2.23 7.23 9.44
C ILE A 15 -2.56 8.22 10.56
N LYS A 16 -3.83 8.23 11.01
CA LYS A 16 -4.30 9.09 12.10
C LYS A 16 -3.93 10.57 11.92
N GLY A 17 -4.11 11.09 10.71
CA GLY A 17 -3.87 12.51 10.40
C GLY A 17 -2.41 12.90 10.15
N LYS A 18 -1.47 11.94 10.12
CA LYS A 18 -0.05 12.19 9.90
C LYS A 18 0.50 11.28 8.81
N TRP A 19 1.37 11.82 7.96
CA TRP A 19 2.20 11.03 7.05
C TRP A 19 3.30 10.33 7.86
N LYS A 20 3.46 9.04 7.62
CA LYS A 20 4.50 8.22 8.25
C LYS A 20 5.27 7.48 7.17
N PRO A 21 6.62 7.45 7.23
CA PRO A 21 7.40 6.65 6.32
C PRO A 21 7.12 5.16 6.54
N GLY A 22 7.21 4.39 5.48
CA GLY A 22 7.07 2.95 5.49
C GLY A 22 7.62 2.33 4.22
N SER A 23 7.54 1.01 4.14
CA SER A 23 7.97 0.27 2.96
C SER A 23 6.93 -0.77 2.57
N LEU A 24 6.84 -1.05 1.27
CA LEU A 24 6.13 -2.19 0.74
C LEU A 24 7.16 -3.14 0.14
N THR A 25 7.18 -4.37 0.63
CA THR A 25 8.10 -5.40 0.15
C THR A 25 7.40 -6.39 -0.78
N ASN A 26 8.15 -6.98 -1.71
CA ASN A 26 7.65 -7.95 -2.69
C ASN A 26 6.54 -7.37 -3.60
N VAL A 27 6.72 -6.14 -4.07
CA VAL A 27 5.77 -5.41 -4.93
C VAL A 27 6.02 -5.74 -6.39
N TRP A 28 4.95 -6.09 -7.11
CA TRP A 28 4.99 -6.45 -8.52
C TRP A 28 4.83 -5.19 -9.38
N TYR A 29 5.77 -4.95 -10.30
CA TYR A 29 5.66 -3.86 -11.26
C TYR A 29 4.88 -4.32 -12.49
N VAL A 30 3.65 -3.83 -12.61
CA VAL A 30 2.69 -4.22 -13.67
C VAL A 30 2.20 -2.94 -14.39
N PRO A 31 2.97 -2.40 -15.37
CA PRO A 31 2.62 -1.12 -16.00
C PRO A 31 1.29 -1.15 -16.77
N GLU A 32 0.86 -2.32 -17.23
CA GLU A 32 -0.41 -2.51 -17.95
C GLU A 32 -1.64 -2.53 -17.03
N SER A 33 -1.47 -2.53 -15.70
CA SER A 33 -2.58 -2.64 -14.73
C SER A 33 -3.52 -1.44 -14.76
N GLY A 34 -3.03 -0.26 -15.15
CA GLY A 34 -3.78 1.00 -15.11
C GLY A 34 -4.10 1.50 -13.70
N GLN A 35 -4.00 0.65 -12.67
CA GLN A 35 -4.19 0.97 -11.25
C GLN A 35 -3.26 0.14 -10.36
N ASN A 36 -2.96 0.68 -9.17
CA ASN A 36 -2.22 -0.04 -8.14
C ASN A 36 -3.18 -0.93 -7.33
N LEU A 37 -2.79 -2.20 -7.15
CA LEU A 37 -3.54 -3.17 -6.35
C LEU A 37 -2.77 -3.47 -5.06
N PHE A 38 -3.51 -3.55 -3.95
CA PHE A 38 -2.98 -3.96 -2.66
C PHE A 38 -3.58 -5.32 -2.27
N SER A 39 -2.74 -6.34 -2.13
CA SER A 39 -3.18 -7.69 -1.79
C SER A 39 -3.41 -7.84 -0.29
N SER A 40 -4.66 -8.07 0.12
CA SER A 40 -4.95 -8.39 1.52
C SER A 40 -4.28 -9.71 1.93
N GLY A 41 -4.35 -10.74 1.08
CA GLY A 41 -3.71 -12.02 1.36
C GLY A 41 -2.20 -11.88 1.63
N ALA A 42 -1.49 -11.09 0.84
CA ALA A 42 -0.07 -10.83 1.06
C ALA A 42 0.20 -10.08 2.37
N ALA A 43 -0.69 -9.18 2.79
CA ALA A 43 -0.60 -8.49 4.07
C ALA A 43 -0.83 -9.46 5.24
N LEU A 44 -1.83 -10.33 5.14
CA LEU A 44 -2.15 -11.36 6.13
C LEU A 44 -1.00 -12.37 6.27
N SER A 45 -0.39 -12.81 5.16
CA SER A 45 0.79 -13.70 5.19
C SER A 45 2.01 -13.08 5.88
N LYS A 46 2.09 -11.75 5.97
CA LYS A 46 3.11 -11.02 6.73
C LYS A 46 2.74 -10.82 8.21
N GLY A 47 1.67 -11.46 8.67
CA GLY A 47 1.20 -11.36 10.06
C GLY A 47 0.45 -10.07 10.38
N LEU A 48 -0.02 -9.33 9.37
CA LEU A 48 -0.91 -8.20 9.62
C LEU A 48 -2.34 -8.68 9.86
N ILE A 49 -3.07 -7.94 10.67
CA ILE A 49 -4.48 -8.19 10.96
C ILE A 49 -5.31 -7.16 10.17
N GLU A 50 -6.20 -7.66 9.32
CA GLU A 50 -7.15 -6.84 8.57
C GLU A 50 -8.40 -6.53 9.40
N PHE A 51 -8.77 -5.26 9.45
CA PHE A 51 -10.07 -4.79 9.95
C PHE A 51 -10.76 -4.04 8.82
N ALA A 52 -12.00 -4.39 8.50
CA ALA A 52 -12.74 -3.70 7.45
C ALA A 52 -14.22 -3.58 7.81
N ASP A 53 -14.81 -2.44 7.48
CA ASP A 53 -16.25 -2.16 7.57
C ASP A 53 -16.70 -1.40 6.31
N ASN A 54 -17.98 -1.05 6.21
CA ASN A 54 -18.51 -0.36 5.03
C ASN A 54 -17.95 1.07 4.80
N LYS A 55 -17.11 1.60 5.70
CA LYS A 55 -16.51 2.94 5.62
C LYS A 55 -15.00 2.91 5.44
N LYS A 56 -14.30 2.00 6.09
CA LYS A 56 -12.84 1.97 6.15
C LYS A 56 -12.26 0.56 6.21
N ARG A 57 -10.98 0.49 5.87
CA ARG A 57 -10.12 -0.68 6.03
C ARG A 57 -8.84 -0.28 6.75
N GLU A 58 -8.39 -1.09 7.69
CA GLU A 58 -7.15 -0.89 8.43
C GLU A 58 -6.35 -2.19 8.46
N PHE A 59 -5.03 -2.08 8.34
CA PHE A 59 -4.13 -3.18 8.68
C PHE A 59 -3.34 -2.79 9.93
N LYS A 60 -3.27 -3.72 10.89
CA LYS A 60 -2.50 -3.56 12.13
C LYS A 60 -1.42 -4.63 12.23
N ASN A 61 -0.31 -4.30 12.86
CA ASN A 61 0.69 -5.29 13.24
C ASN A 61 0.28 -6.00 14.54
N ASN A 62 1.07 -7.00 14.96
CA ASN A 62 0.83 -7.79 16.18
C ASN A 62 0.78 -6.95 17.47
N ASN A 63 1.35 -5.75 17.47
CA ASN A 63 1.30 -4.81 18.60
C ASN A 63 0.07 -3.90 18.55
N SER A 64 -0.94 -4.24 17.75
CA SER A 64 -2.16 -3.45 17.53
C SER A 64 -1.92 -2.04 16.99
N VAL A 65 -0.76 -1.78 16.39
CA VAL A 65 -0.44 -0.49 15.77
C VAL A 65 -0.94 -0.51 14.32
N THR A 66 -1.76 0.46 13.95
CA THR A 66 -2.19 0.68 12.57
C THR A 66 -1.00 1.04 11.68
N VAL A 67 -0.79 0.24 10.64
CA VAL A 67 0.29 0.41 9.66
C VAL A 67 -0.22 0.82 8.28
N ALA A 68 -1.51 0.61 7.98
CA ALA A 68 -2.12 1.09 6.74
C ALA A 68 -3.60 1.38 6.94
N VAL A 69 -4.11 2.40 6.24
CA VAL A 69 -5.53 2.80 6.27
C VAL A 69 -6.03 2.99 4.84
N GLY A 70 -7.22 2.47 4.58
CA GLY A 70 -7.98 2.70 3.37
C GLY A 70 -9.38 3.22 3.66
N ILE A 71 -9.88 4.08 2.78
CA ILE A 71 -11.24 4.63 2.82
C ILE A 71 -12.09 3.96 1.75
N ARG A 72 -13.37 3.72 2.03
CA ARG A 72 -14.30 3.19 1.04
C ARG A 72 -14.60 4.28 0.00
N TYR A 73 -14.45 3.95 -1.28
CA TYR A 73 -14.76 4.82 -2.40
C TYR A 73 -15.25 3.96 -3.58
N ASN A 74 -16.46 4.20 -4.09
CA ASN A 74 -17.05 3.50 -5.23
C ASN A 74 -16.92 1.96 -5.18
N GLY A 75 -17.24 1.36 -4.03
CA GLY A 75 -17.24 -0.11 -3.90
C GLY A 75 -15.85 -0.75 -3.72
N VAL A 76 -14.77 0.03 -3.66
CA VAL A 76 -13.41 -0.41 -3.33
C VAL A 76 -12.85 0.34 -2.13
N TYR A 77 -11.73 -0.12 -1.56
CA TYR A 77 -10.98 0.65 -0.57
C TYR A 77 -9.77 1.30 -1.25
N LYS A 78 -9.65 2.61 -1.11
CA LYS A 78 -8.47 3.37 -1.55
C LYS A 78 -7.54 3.54 -0.36
N PHE A 79 -6.33 3.00 -0.47
CA PHE A 79 -5.30 3.19 0.54
C PHE A 79 -4.69 4.57 0.44
N LEU A 80 -4.51 5.21 1.60
CA LEU A 80 -3.91 6.54 1.70
C LEU A 80 -2.39 6.40 1.78
N MET A 81 -1.78 6.13 0.62
CA MET A 81 -0.34 5.92 0.48
C MET A 81 0.21 6.70 -0.72
N LEU A 82 1.44 7.18 -0.58
CA LEU A 82 2.21 7.81 -1.65
C LEU A 82 3.51 7.05 -1.85
N VAL A 83 3.86 6.74 -3.10
CA VAL A 83 5.15 6.11 -3.43
C VAL A 83 6.23 7.19 -3.39
N LEU A 84 7.30 6.93 -2.65
CA LEU A 84 8.48 7.77 -2.67
C LEU A 84 9.36 7.34 -3.85
N VAL A 85 9.36 8.14 -4.91
CA VAL A 85 10.20 7.89 -6.08
C VAL A 85 11.64 8.32 -5.75
N PRO A 86 12.65 7.44 -5.89
CA PRO A 86 14.04 7.81 -5.69
C PRO A 86 14.44 8.94 -6.65
N GLU A 87 15.25 9.90 -6.20
CA GLU A 87 15.71 11.03 -7.06
C GLU A 87 16.36 10.57 -8.37
N SER A 88 17.07 9.44 -8.34
CA SER A 88 17.68 8.83 -9.52
C SER A 88 16.68 8.37 -10.59
N ALA A 89 15.42 8.17 -10.23
CA ALA A 89 14.32 7.83 -11.16
C ALA A 89 13.55 9.06 -11.67
N CYS A 90 13.80 10.26 -11.11
CA CYS A 90 13.15 11.50 -11.54
C CYS A 90 13.78 12.12 -12.81
N VAL A 91 14.94 11.63 -13.26
CA VAL A 91 15.75 12.23 -14.35
C VAL A 91 15.26 11.88 -15.77
N GLN A 92 14.10 11.23 -15.91
CA GLN A 92 13.48 10.99 -17.22
C GLN A 92 12.04 11.52 -17.22
N ARG A 93 11.90 12.83 -17.40
CA ARG A 93 10.66 13.47 -17.86
C ARG A 93 10.98 14.46 -18.96
#